data_AF-A0A7S3GQ65-F1
#
_entry.id   AF-A0A7S3GQ65-F1
#
_cell.length_a   1.000
_cell.length_b   1.000
_cell.length_c   1.000
_cell.angle_alpha   90.00
_cell.angle_beta   90.00
_cell.angle_gamma   90.00
#
_symmetry.space_group_name_H-M   'P 1'
#
loop_
_entity.id
_entity.type
_entity.pdbx_description
1 polymer ?
#
loop_
_entity_poly.entity_id
_entity_poly.type
_entity_poly.pdbx_seq_one_letter_code
_entity_poly.pdbx_strand_id
1 'polypeptide(L)'
;TATALAKLAHADGEVAIVRAAAKAGVPYMLPTLSSYTLDEMLAGRSPGQQLFAQLYVNPERSRTEEYVRKLEEAGVKALFVTVDAPQLGRREKDMRNKYT
;
A
#
# COMPACT_ATOMS: atom_id res chain seq x y z
N THR A 1 4.14 5.65 6.86
CA THR A 1 3.63 6.32 5.64
C THR A 1 3.38 5.28 4.57
N ALA A 2 2.52 5.58 3.59
CA ALA A 2 2.32 4.73 2.42
C ALA A 2 3.19 5.24 1.25
N THR A 3 3.93 4.35 0.61
CA THR A 3 4.73 4.67 -0.58
C THR A 3 4.62 3.50 -1.55
N ALA A 4 4.05 3.78 -2.72
CA ALA A 4 3.80 2.82 -3.78
C ALA A 4 5.05 2.58 -4.65
N LEU A 5 4.97 1.57 -5.51
CA LEU A 5 5.98 1.25 -6.53
C LEU A 5 7.36 0.91 -5.95
N ALA A 6 7.42 0.25 -4.79
CA ALA A 6 8.68 -0.10 -4.14
C ALA A 6 9.58 -1.02 -5.00
N LYS A 7 9.03 -1.71 -6.02
CA LYS A 7 9.85 -2.45 -7.01
C LYS A 7 10.78 -1.58 -7.84
N LEU A 8 10.54 -0.28 -7.91
CA LEU A 8 11.50 0.67 -8.50
C LEU A 8 12.80 0.75 -7.69
N ALA A 9 12.77 0.40 -6.41
CA ALA A 9 13.95 0.42 -5.53
C ALA A 9 14.58 -0.96 -5.34
N HIS A 10 13.77 -2.02 -5.20
CA HIS A 10 14.27 -3.39 -4.98
C HIS A 10 13.24 -4.43 -5.48
N ALA A 11 13.70 -5.57 -6.02
CA ALA A 11 12.82 -6.60 -6.59
C ALA A 11 11.74 -7.12 -5.62
N ASP A 12 12.07 -7.21 -4.33
CA ASP A 12 11.14 -7.64 -3.27
C ASP A 12 10.11 -6.58 -2.85
N GLY A 13 10.23 -5.34 -3.36
CA GLY A 13 9.28 -4.25 -3.18
C GLY A 13 8.70 -4.11 -1.77
N GLU A 14 7.38 -3.96 -1.69
CA GLU A 14 6.64 -3.74 -0.45
C GLU A 14 6.69 -4.95 0.50
N VAL A 15 6.88 -6.17 -0.01
CA VAL A 15 7.01 -7.38 0.82
C VAL A 15 8.27 -7.32 1.69
N ALA A 16 9.39 -6.81 1.16
CA ALA A 16 10.58 -6.56 1.97
C ALA A 16 10.32 -5.53 3.07
N ILE A 17 9.55 -4.49 2.79
CA ILE A 17 9.21 -3.45 3.78
C ILE A 17 8.29 -4.01 4.87
N VAL A 18 7.29 -4.83 4.52
CA VAL A 18 6.45 -5.54 5.49
C VAL A 18 7.31 -6.35 6.45
N ARG A 19 8.24 -7.17 5.94
CA ARG A 19 9.14 -8.00 6.76
C ARG A 19 10.08 -7.15 7.61
N ALA A 20 10.63 -6.07 7.05
CA ALA A 20 11.52 -5.17 7.77
C ALA A 20 10.80 -4.46 8.93
N ALA A 21 9.57 -3.98 8.69
CA ALA A 21 8.76 -3.34 9.72
C ALA A 21 8.40 -4.31 10.85
N ALA A 22 8.12 -5.58 10.53
CA ALA A 22 7.90 -6.62 11.52
C ALA A 22 9.13 -6.80 12.42
N LYS A 23 10.31 -6.95 11.80
CA LYS A 23 11.59 -7.09 12.52
C LYS A 23 11.91 -5.88 13.39
N ALA A 24 11.55 -4.68 12.94
CA ALA A 24 11.77 -3.44 13.68
C ALA A 24 10.70 -3.17 14.75
N GLY A 25 9.60 -3.94 14.77
CA GLY A 25 8.51 -3.73 15.72
C GLY A 25 7.71 -2.44 15.49
N VAL A 26 7.67 -1.95 14.25
CA VAL A 26 6.96 -0.70 13.90
C VAL A 26 5.76 -0.96 12.99
N PRO A 27 4.69 -0.14 13.08
CA PRO A 27 3.57 -0.26 12.15
C PRO A 27 4.00 0.05 10.71
N TYR A 28 3.48 -0.74 9.76
CA TYR A 28 3.62 -0.46 8.34
C TYR A 28 2.26 -0.17 7.69
N MET A 29 2.22 0.77 6.76
CA MET A 29 1.01 1.16 6.04
C MET A 29 1.06 0.65 4.61
N LEU A 30 0.18 -0.31 4.29
CA LEU A 30 0.07 -0.92 2.97
C LEU A 30 -0.46 0.13 1.97
N PRO A 31 0.26 0.45 0.87
CA PRO A 31 -0.21 1.40 -0.14
C PRO A 31 -1.26 0.76 -1.06
N THR A 32 -2.27 1.53 -1.49
CA THR A 32 -3.28 1.05 -2.45
C THR A 32 -2.65 0.68 -3.80
N LEU A 33 -1.67 1.48 -4.25
CA LEU A 33 -1.01 1.35 -5.55
C LEU A 33 0.32 0.57 -5.47
N SER A 34 0.35 -0.46 -4.63
CA SER A 34 1.53 -1.30 -4.39
C SER A 34 2.01 -2.04 -5.66
N SER A 35 3.30 -2.40 -5.70
CA SER A 35 3.89 -3.29 -6.72
C SER A 35 3.50 -4.76 -6.55
N TYR A 36 2.83 -5.09 -5.45
CA TYR A 36 2.30 -6.39 -5.09
C TYR A 36 0.81 -6.27 -4.76
N THR A 37 0.08 -7.36 -4.95
CA THR A 37 -1.31 -7.46 -4.49
C THR A 37 -1.38 -7.37 -2.95
N LEU A 38 -2.57 -7.05 -2.44
CA LEU A 38 -2.80 -7.04 -0.99
C LEU A 38 -2.45 -8.40 -0.36
N ASP A 39 -2.85 -9.49 -0.99
CA ASP A 39 -2.63 -10.85 -0.49
C ASP A 39 -1.14 -11.20 -0.42
N GLU A 40 -0.35 -10.83 -1.44
CA GLU A 40 1.10 -11.03 -1.44
C GLU A 40 1.79 -10.22 -0.32
N MET A 41 1.36 -8.98 -0.08
CA MET A 41 1.88 -8.19 1.03
C MET A 41 1.49 -8.79 2.39
N LEU A 42 0.25 -9.23 2.54
CA LEU A 42 -0.25 -9.86 3.77
C LEU A 42 0.46 -11.19 4.05
N ALA A 43 0.79 -11.97 3.02
CA ALA A 43 1.59 -13.19 3.16
C ALA A 43 3.01 -12.92 3.68
N GLY A 44 3.54 -11.70 3.50
CA GLY A 44 4.85 -11.28 3.99
C GLY A 44 4.89 -10.93 5.48
N ARG A 45 3.74 -10.84 6.17
CA ARG A 45 3.66 -10.36 7.56
C ARG A 45 4.12 -11.39 8.59
N SER A 46 4.57 -10.91 9.74
CA SER A 46 4.78 -11.77 10.93
C SER A 46 3.53 -11.84 11.81
N PRO A 47 3.34 -12.92 12.60
CA PRO A 47 2.25 -13.01 13.58
C PRO A 47 2.25 -11.80 14.53
N GLY A 48 1.08 -11.21 14.77
CA GLY A 48 0.94 -10.05 15.65
C GLY A 48 1.46 -8.71 15.09
N GLN A 49 2.00 -8.69 13.86
CA GLN A 49 2.46 -7.45 13.24
C GLN A 49 1.30 -6.46 13.06
N GLN A 50 1.52 -5.21 13.49
CA GLN A 50 0.56 -4.14 13.30
C GLN A 50 0.68 -3.56 11.88
N LEU A 51 -0.37 -3.76 11.09
CA LEU A 51 -0.49 -3.20 9.75
C LEU A 51 -1.60 -2.15 9.73
N PHE A 52 -1.35 -1.06 9.02
CA PHE A 52 -2.33 -0.08 8.59
C PHE A 52 -2.49 -0.20 7.07
N ALA A 53 -3.52 0.41 6.51
CA ALA A 53 -3.71 0.49 5.08
C ALA A 53 -4.04 1.90 4.65
N GLN A 54 -3.56 2.25 3.46
CA GLN A 54 -3.89 3.47 2.76
C GLN A 54 -4.94 3.15 1.69
N LEU A 55 -5.92 4.04 1.54
CA LEU A 55 -7.02 3.90 0.57
C LEU A 55 -7.11 5.14 -0.32
N TYR A 56 -6.87 4.94 -1.62
CA TYR A 56 -7.47 5.75 -2.67
C TYR A 56 -8.80 5.14 -3.07
N VAL A 57 -9.88 5.91 -2.95
CA VAL A 57 -11.22 5.40 -3.20
C VAL A 57 -11.45 5.20 -4.69
N ASN A 58 -11.75 3.96 -5.09
CA ASN A 58 -12.01 3.64 -6.48
C ASN A 58 -13.38 4.21 -6.92
N PRO A 59 -13.52 4.77 -8.14
CA PRO A 59 -14.81 5.17 -8.68
C PRO A 59 -15.85 4.03 -8.66
N GLU A 60 -15.43 2.81 -8.95
CA GLU A 60 -16.22 1.59 -8.77
C GLU A 60 -16.22 1.18 -7.30
N ARG A 61 -17.29 1.54 -6.58
CA ARG A 61 -17.38 1.39 -5.11
C ARG A 61 -17.31 -0.04 -4.62
N SER A 62 -17.78 -1.01 -5.41
CA SER A 62 -17.67 -2.44 -5.11
C SER A 62 -16.21 -2.88 -4.95
N ARG A 63 -15.27 -2.33 -5.73
CA ARG A 63 -13.84 -2.63 -5.57
C ARG A 63 -13.27 -2.09 -4.26
N THR A 64 -13.73 -0.90 -3.86
CA THR A 64 -13.34 -0.31 -2.57
C THR A 64 -13.88 -1.16 -1.43
N GLU A 65 -15.13 -1.59 -1.52
CA GLU A 65 -15.76 -2.47 -0.53
C GLU A 65 -15.04 -3.81 -0.41
N GLU A 66 -14.73 -4.47 -1.54
CA GLU A 66 -13.96 -5.72 -1.56
C GLU A 66 -12.58 -5.54 -0.91
N TYR A 67 -11.88 -4.46 -1.24
CA TYR A 67 -10.57 -4.15 -0.67
C TYR A 67 -10.64 -3.94 0.85
N VAL A 68 -11.60 -3.13 1.32
CA VAL A 68 -11.79 -2.87 2.76
C VAL A 68 -12.15 -4.15 3.50
N ARG A 69 -13.04 -4.98 2.95
CA ARG A 69 -13.41 -6.27 3.56
C ARG A 69 -12.19 -7.18 3.74
N LYS A 70 -11.32 -7.28 2.73
CA LYS A 70 -10.07 -8.06 2.83
C LYS A 70 -9.14 -7.52 3.92
N LEU A 71 -9.05 -6.21 4.09
CA LEU A 71 -8.25 -5.60 5.16
C LEU A 71 -8.80 -5.93 6.55
N GLU A 72 -10.14 -5.88 6.71
CA GLU A 72 -10.82 -6.24 7.95
C GLU A 72 -10.63 -7.72 8.30
N GLU A 73 -10.85 -8.63 7.33
CA GLU A 73 -10.61 -10.07 7.47
C GLU A 73 -9.15 -10.38 7.82
N ALA A 74 -8.22 -9.61 7.26
CA ALA A 74 -6.80 -9.70 7.59
C ALA A 74 -6.45 -9.09 8.96
N GLY A 75 -7.37 -8.41 9.65
CA GLY A 75 -7.12 -7.81 10.96
C GLY A 75 -6.23 -6.57 10.92
N VAL A 76 -6.18 -5.86 9.78
CA VAL A 76 -5.51 -4.56 9.63
C VAL A 76 -6.15 -3.55 10.60
N LYS A 77 -5.32 -2.77 11.29
CA LYS A 77 -5.74 -2.02 12.49
C LYS A 77 -6.19 -0.59 12.23
N ALA A 78 -5.91 -0.04 11.06
CA ALA A 78 -6.34 1.29 10.69
C ALA A 78 -6.41 1.45 9.17
N LEU A 79 -7.35 2.30 8.74
CA LEU A 79 -7.55 2.68 7.35
C LEU A 79 -7.34 4.19 7.21
N PHE A 80 -6.46 4.60 6.31
CA PHE A 80 -6.12 5.98 6.02
C PHE A 80 -6.63 6.34 4.62
N VAL A 81 -7.76 7.06 4.57
CA VAL A 81 -8.31 7.54 3.29
C VAL A 81 -7.51 8.75 2.82
N THR A 82 -6.88 8.65 1.67
CA THR A 82 -6.11 9.75 1.08
C THR A 82 -7.02 10.63 0.25
N VAL A 83 -7.13 11.91 0.62
CA VAL A 83 -8.11 12.86 0.05
C VAL A 83 -7.49 14.04 -0.68
N ASP A 84 -6.16 14.18 -0.62
CA ASP A 84 -5.40 15.31 -1.17
C ASP A 84 -4.95 15.11 -2.62
N ALA A 85 -5.04 13.89 -3.16
CA ALA A 85 -4.67 13.56 -4.53
C ALA A 85 -5.85 13.05 -5.38
N PRO A 86 -6.88 13.88 -5.64
CA PRO A 86 -7.96 13.50 -6.56
C PRO A 86 -7.50 13.40 -8.03
N GLN A 87 -6.36 14.01 -8.35
CA GLN A 87 -5.64 13.87 -9.61
C GLN A 87 -4.15 13.71 -9.32
N LEU A 88 -3.42 13.08 -10.26
CA LEU A 88 -1.97 12.99 -10.16
C LEU A 88 -1.35 14.38 -10.24
N GLY A 89 -0.54 14.72 -9.24
CA GLY A 89 0.20 15.98 -9.21
C GLY A 89 1.17 16.09 -10.38
N ARG A 90 1.40 17.32 -10.85
CA ARG A 90 2.32 17.60 -11.97
C ARG A 90 3.77 17.51 -11.50
N ARG A 91 4.38 16.33 -11.67
CA ARG A 91 5.78 16.07 -11.32
C ARG A 91 6.66 16.15 -12.57
N GLU A 92 7.37 17.26 -12.74
CA GLU A 92 8.13 17.50 -13.99
C GLU A 92 9.18 16.44 -14.31
N LYS A 93 9.79 15.84 -13.28
CA LYS A 93 10.75 14.75 -13.45
C LYS A 93 10.08 13.55 -14.13
N ASP A 94 8.88 13.20 -13.70
CA ASP A 94 8.13 12.05 -14.24
C ASP A 94 7.71 12.33 -15.68
N MET A 95 7.29 13.56 -15.98
CA MET A 95 6.94 14.02 -17.33
C MET A 95 8.14 13.99 -18.29
N ARG A 96 9.32 14.44 -17.84
CA ARG A 96 10.55 14.43 -18.65
C ARG A 96 11.03 13.00 -18.93
N ASN A 97 10.94 12.14 -17.93
CA ASN A 97 11.40 10.76 -18.02
C ASN A 97 10.41 9.83 -18.74
N LYS A 98 9.24 10.33 -19.14
CA LYS A 98 8.18 9.58 -19.83
C LYS A 98 7.84 8.27 -19.12
N TYR A 99 7.74 8.30 -17.78
CA TYR A 99 7.13 7.19 -17.05
C TYR A 99 5.65 7.13 -17.45
N THR A 100 5.32 6.22 -18.37
CA THR A 100 3.96 5.79 -18.70
C THR A 100 3.66 4.47 -18.01
#